data_AF-A0A497KR16-F1
#
_entry.id   AF-A0A497KR16-F1
#
_cell.length_a   1.000
_cell.length_b   1.000
_cell.length_c   1.000
_cell.angle_alpha   90.00
_cell.angle_beta   90.00
_cell.angle_gamma   90.00
#
_symmetry.space_group_name_H-M   'P 1'
#
loop_
_entity.id
_entity.type
_entity.pdbx_description
1 polymer ?
#
loop_
_entity_poly.entity_id
_entity_poly.type
_entity_poly.pdbx_seq_one_letter_code
_entity_poly.pdbx_strand_id
1 'polypeptide(L)'
;MQSSLKYRLFWIWDWRMAWDRENVYDTGGLGGGQGIPPKGKENFLHDYQKAIDFMAEHGFNGIIVWGFLRDSHGSVEAARQLCDYGREKDVRVIPGVGLNSYGGFYYKVTTSLI
;
A
#
# COMPACT_ATOMS: atom_id res chain seq x y z
N MET A 1 26.04 -6.20 8.74
CA MET A 1 26.13 -7.37 7.85
C MET A 1 25.28 -7.10 6.62
N GLN A 2 25.83 -7.25 5.42
CA GLN A 2 25.05 -7.08 4.18
C GLN A 2 24.30 -8.39 3.90
N SER A 3 22.98 -8.33 3.71
CA SER A 3 22.15 -9.52 3.47
C SER A 3 22.50 -10.19 2.14
N SER A 4 22.48 -11.53 2.10
CA SER A 4 22.71 -12.32 0.88
C SER A 4 21.56 -12.26 -0.13
N LEU A 5 20.37 -11.84 0.29
CA LEU A 5 19.19 -11.73 -0.57
C LEU A 5 19.16 -10.34 -1.21
N LYS A 6 19.36 -10.26 -2.53
CA LYS A 6 19.30 -8.99 -3.28
C LYS A 6 17.95 -8.27 -3.13
N TYR A 7 16.85 -9.02 -3.12
CA TYR A 7 15.49 -8.51 -3.01
C TYR A 7 14.86 -9.04 -1.72
N ARG A 8 14.42 -8.12 -0.85
CA ARG A 8 13.85 -8.43 0.46
C ARG A 8 12.56 -7.63 0.54
N LEU A 9 11.53 -8.21 -0.04
CA LEU A 9 10.34 -7.48 -0.43
C LEU A 9 9.14 -7.85 0.42
N PHE A 10 8.32 -6.86 0.73
CA PHE A 10 6.95 -7.09 1.14
C PHE A 10 6.03 -7.12 -0.09
N TRP A 11 4.97 -7.91 0.02
CA TRP A 11 3.96 -8.05 -1.02
C TRP A 11 2.60 -7.86 -0.36
N ILE A 12 1.89 -6.79 -0.73
CA ILE A 12 0.73 -6.32 0.05
C ILE A 12 -0.44 -5.93 -0.84
N TRP A 13 -1.60 -6.55 -0.58
CA TRP A 13 -2.89 -6.06 -1.04
C TRP A 13 -3.27 -4.82 -0.24
N ASP A 14 -3.50 -3.68 -0.90
CA ASP A 14 -3.88 -2.42 -0.25
C ASP A 14 -5.08 -2.57 0.70
N TRP A 15 -6.07 -3.37 0.31
CA TRP A 15 -7.29 -3.64 1.08
C TRP A 15 -7.03 -4.44 2.38
N ARG A 16 -5.88 -5.11 2.48
CA ARG A 16 -5.47 -5.88 3.65
C ARG A 16 -4.45 -5.15 4.50
N MET A 17 -4.02 -3.96 4.09
CA MET A 17 -2.98 -3.21 4.77
C MET A 17 -3.51 -2.54 6.05
N ALA A 18 -3.10 -3.06 7.20
CA ALA A 18 -3.38 -2.48 8.52
C ALA A 18 -2.12 -2.65 9.39
N TRP A 19 -1.13 -1.80 9.13
CA TRP A 19 0.17 -1.87 9.80
C TRP A 19 0.09 -1.31 11.21
N ASP A 20 -0.67 -0.23 11.38
CA ASP A 20 -0.96 0.37 12.66
C ASP A 20 -2.29 -0.13 13.22
N ARG A 21 -2.24 -0.71 14.42
CA ARG A 21 -3.41 -1.22 15.15
C ARG A 21 -4.37 -0.11 15.55
N GLU A 22 -3.88 1.11 15.68
CA GLU A 22 -4.71 2.29 15.96
C GLU A 22 -5.40 2.80 14.69
N ASN A 23 -4.87 2.46 13.52
CA ASN A 23 -5.43 2.81 12.21
C ASN A 23 -6.35 1.71 11.61
N VAL A 24 -6.79 0.76 12.44
CA VAL A 24 -7.63 -0.37 12.03
C VAL A 24 -9.07 0.07 11.76
N TYR A 25 -9.51 1.22 12.26
CA TYR A 25 -10.91 1.65 12.09
C TYR A 25 -11.27 2.09 10.65
N ASP A 26 -10.28 2.21 9.75
CA ASP A 26 -10.47 2.39 8.29
C ASP A 26 -10.14 1.12 7.47
N THR A 27 -9.94 -0.01 8.13
CA THR A 27 -9.82 -1.34 7.51
C THR A 27 -10.47 -2.34 8.43
N GLY A 28 -11.70 -2.75 8.14
CA GLY A 28 -12.38 -3.80 8.89
C GLY A 28 -11.40 -4.92 9.28
N GLY A 29 -11.13 -4.97 10.59
CA GLY A 29 -9.93 -5.56 11.15
C GLY A 29 -9.72 -7.00 10.70
N LEU A 30 -8.44 -7.39 10.58
CA LEU A 30 -7.96 -8.78 10.46
C LEU A 30 -8.57 -9.63 9.33
N GLY A 31 -9.41 -9.08 8.44
CA GLY A 31 -10.32 -9.90 7.63
C GLY A 31 -10.61 -9.46 6.20
N GLY A 32 -10.22 -8.24 5.79
CA GLY A 32 -10.38 -7.64 4.44
C GLY A 32 -11.20 -8.42 3.40
N GLY A 33 -12.49 -8.60 3.67
CA GLY A 33 -13.45 -9.18 2.73
C GLY A 33 -14.13 -8.10 1.88
N GLN A 34 -14.91 -8.56 0.90
CA GLN A 34 -15.87 -7.76 0.15
C GLN A 34 -16.76 -6.94 1.12
N GLY A 35 -16.96 -5.65 0.85
CA GLY A 35 -17.94 -4.81 1.56
C GLY A 35 -17.40 -3.77 2.57
N ILE A 36 -16.09 -3.67 2.77
CA ILE A 36 -15.47 -2.61 3.60
C ILE A 36 -14.97 -1.47 2.68
N PRO A 37 -15.19 -0.19 2.99
CA PRO A 37 -14.66 0.90 2.18
C PRO A 37 -13.12 0.87 2.19
N PRO A 38 -12.46 1.12 1.04
CA PRO A 38 -11.01 1.22 0.99
C PRO A 38 -10.53 2.46 1.73
N LYS A 39 -9.28 2.43 2.22
CA LYS A 39 -8.70 3.50 3.02
C LYS A 39 -8.71 4.85 2.30
N GLY A 40 -8.82 5.90 3.11
CA GLY A 40 -8.53 7.28 2.70
C GLY A 40 -7.03 7.50 2.46
N LYS A 41 -6.69 8.64 1.81
CA LYS A 41 -5.32 9.05 1.51
C LYS A 41 -4.42 9.06 2.74
N GLU A 42 -4.89 9.67 3.82
CA GLU A 42 -4.12 9.87 5.06
C GLU A 42 -3.78 8.52 5.70
N ASN A 43 -4.76 7.62 5.79
CA ASN A 43 -4.58 6.31 6.39
C ASN A 43 -3.74 5.38 5.52
N PHE A 44 -3.89 5.45 4.20
CA PHE A 44 -3.01 4.78 3.25
C PHE A 44 -1.56 5.20 3.46
N LEU A 45 -1.27 6.50 3.46
CA LEU A 45 0.10 7.00 3.64
C LEU A 45 0.66 6.59 5.00
N HIS A 46 -0.09 6.78 6.08
CA HIS A 46 0.34 6.46 7.44
C HIS A 46 0.78 5.00 7.60
N ASP A 47 -0.05 4.05 7.16
CA ASP A 47 0.28 2.63 7.28
C ASP A 47 1.50 2.23 6.45
N TYR A 48 1.55 2.67 5.20
CA TYR A 48 2.67 2.33 4.34
C TYR A 48 3.97 3.02 4.77
N GLN A 49 3.91 4.23 5.32
CA GLN A 49 5.08 4.92 5.88
C GLN A 49 5.62 4.17 7.11
N LYS A 50 4.75 3.75 8.04
CA LYS A 50 5.16 2.94 9.20
C LYS A 50 5.74 1.57 8.79
N ALA A 51 5.21 0.97 7.73
CA ALA A 51 5.78 -0.26 7.17
C ALA A 51 7.14 -0.02 6.54
N ILE A 52 7.32 1.08 5.80
CA ILE A 52 8.60 1.48 5.22
C ILE A 52 9.63 1.76 6.32
N ASP A 53 9.26 2.41 7.42
CA ASP A 53 10.14 2.64 8.56
C ASP A 53 10.64 1.32 9.15
N PHE A 54 9.72 0.38 9.42
CA PHE A 54 10.09 -0.95 9.89
C PHE A 54 11.01 -1.66 8.90
N MET A 55 10.66 -1.60 7.61
CA MET A 55 11.45 -2.22 6.55
C MET A 55 12.88 -1.67 6.51
N ALA A 56 13.05 -0.35 6.57
CA ALA A 56 14.34 0.30 6.57
C ALA A 56 15.18 -0.10 7.79
N GLU A 57 14.58 -0.12 8.99
CA GLU A 57 15.25 -0.53 10.23
C GLU A 57 15.71 -2.00 10.20
N HIS A 58 14.93 -2.86 9.55
CA HIS A 58 15.19 -4.31 9.51
C HIS A 58 15.87 -4.76 8.21
N GLY A 59 16.27 -3.81 7.36
CA GLY A 59 17.02 -4.06 6.14
C GLY A 59 16.21 -4.62 4.97
N PHE A 60 14.88 -4.54 4.96
CA PHE A 60 14.05 -4.82 3.77
C PHE A 60 14.11 -3.64 2.78
N ASN A 61 14.09 -3.91 1.47
CA ASN A 61 14.44 -2.89 0.46
C ASN A 61 13.39 -2.67 -0.63
N GLY A 62 12.18 -3.21 -0.47
CA GLY A 62 11.08 -2.83 -1.34
C GLY A 62 9.72 -3.41 -0.97
N ILE A 63 8.67 -2.73 -1.38
CA ILE A 63 7.29 -3.04 -1.05
C ILE A 63 6.46 -3.01 -2.33
N ILE A 64 5.77 -4.10 -2.61
CA ILE A 64 4.84 -4.21 -3.74
C ILE A 64 3.45 -3.86 -3.25
N VAL A 65 2.83 -2.86 -3.87
CA VAL A 65 1.51 -2.34 -3.51
C VAL A 65 0.51 -2.67 -4.62
N TRP A 66 -0.43 -3.57 -4.34
CA TRP A 66 -1.54 -3.86 -5.25
C TRP A 66 -2.68 -2.88 -4.97
N GLY A 67 -3.09 -2.11 -5.98
CA GLY A 67 -4.03 -0.99 -5.81
C GLY A 67 -3.36 0.37 -5.59
N PHE A 68 -2.11 0.47 -6.02
CA PHE A 68 -1.25 1.63 -5.80
C PHE A 68 -1.86 2.96 -6.24
N LEU A 69 -2.60 3.00 -7.36
CA LEU A 69 -3.22 4.22 -7.88
C LEU A 69 -4.74 4.30 -7.62
N ARG A 70 -5.24 3.63 -6.57
CA ARG A 70 -6.67 3.70 -6.22
C ARG A 70 -7.10 5.12 -5.87
N ASP A 71 -8.30 5.49 -6.29
CA ASP A 71 -8.84 6.83 -6.04
C ASP A 71 -9.01 7.17 -4.56
N SER A 72 -9.52 6.25 -3.73
CA SER A 72 -9.68 6.50 -2.29
C SER A 72 -8.36 6.77 -1.58
N HIS A 73 -7.25 6.23 -2.10
CA HIS A 73 -5.91 6.47 -1.58
C HIS A 73 -5.33 7.83 -2.01
N GLY A 74 -6.04 8.63 -2.81
CA GLY A 74 -5.52 9.90 -3.33
C GLY A 74 -4.77 9.77 -4.67
N SER A 75 -5.02 8.68 -5.40
CA SER A 75 -4.53 8.43 -6.77
C SER A 75 -3.01 8.70 -6.91
N VAL A 76 -2.60 9.39 -7.99
CA VAL A 76 -1.19 9.63 -8.33
C VAL A 76 -0.48 10.52 -7.32
N GLU A 77 -1.17 11.46 -6.68
CA GLU A 77 -0.55 12.41 -5.75
C GLU A 77 -0.01 11.68 -4.51
N ALA A 78 -0.85 10.86 -3.87
CA ALA A 78 -0.46 10.07 -2.72
C ALA A 78 0.56 8.99 -3.09
N ALA A 79 0.40 8.34 -4.25
CA ALA A 79 1.38 7.39 -4.77
C ALA A 79 2.76 8.04 -4.93
N ARG A 80 2.83 9.29 -5.42
CA ARG A 80 4.09 10.04 -5.51
C ARG A 80 4.69 10.32 -4.14
N GLN A 81 3.87 10.80 -3.19
CA GLN A 81 4.31 11.05 -1.82
C GLN A 81 4.90 9.79 -1.18
N LEU A 82 4.26 8.64 -1.39
CA LEU A 82 4.76 7.37 -0.86
C LEU A 82 6.07 6.92 -1.53
N CYS A 83 6.19 7.09 -2.85
CA CYS A 83 7.44 6.83 -3.58
C CYS A 83 8.60 7.72 -3.09
N ASP A 84 8.33 9.00 -2.86
CA ASP A 84 9.33 9.96 -2.37
C ASP A 84 9.78 9.54 -0.95
N TYR A 85 8.85 9.20 -0.07
CA TYR A 85 9.14 8.70 1.27
C TYR A 85 9.95 7.40 1.26
N GLY A 86 9.57 6.42 0.42
CA GLY A 86 10.32 5.17 0.27
C GLY A 86 11.75 5.41 -0.21
N ARG A 87 11.94 6.33 -1.16
CA ARG A 87 13.27 6.69 -1.68
C ARG A 87 14.17 7.25 -0.57
N GLU A 88 13.65 8.11 0.30
CA GLU A 88 14.39 8.68 1.43
C GLU A 88 14.87 7.61 2.43
N LYS A 89 14.20 6.45 2.46
CA LYS A 89 14.44 5.35 3.39
C LYS A 89 15.18 4.15 2.75
N ASP A 90 15.61 4.27 1.49
CA ASP A 90 16.16 3.17 0.67
C ASP A 90 15.21 1.95 0.53
N VAL A 91 13.90 2.20 0.52
CA VAL A 91 12.84 1.20 0.31
C VAL A 91 12.10 1.50 -1.00
N ARG A 92 12.20 0.60 -1.97
CA ARG A 92 11.54 0.78 -3.27
C ARG A 92 10.04 0.54 -3.18
N VAL A 93 9.22 1.52 -3.54
CA VAL A 93 7.78 1.33 -3.73
C VAL A 93 7.52 0.86 -5.16
N ILE A 94 6.91 -0.31 -5.30
CA ILE A 94 6.73 -1.01 -6.58
C ILE A 94 5.22 -1.18 -6.83
N PRO A 95 4.65 -0.63 -7.91
CA PRO A 95 3.24 -0.83 -8.22
C PRO A 95 3.00 -2.29 -8.64
N GLY A 96 2.10 -2.98 -7.93
CA GLY A 96 1.53 -4.25 -8.36
C GLY A 96 0.47 -4.03 -9.44
N VAL A 97 0.40 -4.93 -10.42
CA VAL A 97 -0.52 -4.83 -11.57
C VAL A 97 -1.42 -6.05 -11.60
N GLY A 98 -2.62 -5.92 -11.06
CA GLY A 98 -3.58 -7.03 -11.01
C GLY A 98 -4.55 -6.96 -12.17
N LEU A 99 -4.39 -7.84 -13.15
CA LEU A 99 -5.24 -7.89 -14.36
C LEU A 99 -6.66 -8.45 -14.10
N ASN A 100 -6.88 -9.13 -12.98
CA ASN A 100 -8.21 -9.56 -12.54
C ASN A 100 -8.85 -8.47 -11.66
N SER A 101 -8.96 -8.69 -10.35
CA SER A 101 -9.77 -7.87 -9.44
C SER A 101 -9.27 -6.44 -9.21
N TYR A 102 -8.07 -6.07 -9.67
CA TYR A 102 -7.53 -4.70 -9.56
C TYR A 102 -7.61 -3.91 -10.87
N GLY A 103 -8.01 -4.52 -11.98
CA GLY A 103 -8.16 -3.82 -13.25
C GLY A 103 -6.88 -3.18 -13.83
N GLY A 104 -5.69 -3.55 -13.32
CA GLY A 104 -4.39 -3.03 -13.75
C GLY A 104 -3.67 -2.17 -12.70
N PHE A 105 -3.00 -1.11 -13.16
CA PHE A 105 -2.27 -0.16 -12.31
C PHE A 105 -3.19 0.79 -11.54
N TYR A 106 -4.36 1.04 -12.12
CA TYR A 106 -5.37 1.95 -11.64
C TYR A 106 -6.63 1.14 -11.28
N TYR A 107 -7.20 1.42 -10.10
CA TYR A 107 -8.41 0.75 -9.64
C TYR A 107 -9.42 1.77 -9.11
N LYS A 108 -10.62 1.80 -9.69
CA LYS A 108 -11.72 2.68 -9.30
C LYS A 108 -13.05 1.94 -9.23
N VAL A 109 -13.87 2.32 -8.25
CA VAL A 109 -15.30 1.99 -8.16
C VAL A 109 -16.05 2.65 -9.31
N THR A 110 -16.74 1.86 -10.10
CA THR A 110 -17.82 2.34 -10.96
C THR A 110 -18.87 2.98 -10.07
N THR A 111 -19.05 4.29 -10.16
CA THR A 111 -20.30 4.92 -9.70
C THR A 111 -21.38 4.49 -10.66
N SER A 112 -22.08 3.40 -10.35
CA SER A 112 -23.35 3.07 -10.98
C SER A 112 -24.40 2.95 -9.89
N LEU A 113 -24.95 4.11 -9.52
CA LEU A 113 -26.34 4.23 -9.10
C LEU A 113 -26.98 5.24 -10.05
N ILE A 114 -27.67 4.66 -11.03
CA ILE A 114 -28.88 5.22 -11.63
C ILE A 114 -29.95 5.27 -10.54
#